data_AF-A0A1I2K4C7-F1
#
_entry.id   AF-A0A1I2K4C7-F1
#
_cell.length_a   1.000
_cell.length_b   1.000
_cell.length_c   1.000
_cell.angle_alpha   90.00
_cell.angle_beta   90.00
_cell.angle_gamma   90.00
#
_symmetry.space_group_name_H-M   'P 1'
#
loop_
_entity.id
_entity.type
_entity.pdbx_description
1 polymer ?
#
loop_
_entity_poly.entity_id
_entity_poly.type
_entity_poly.pdbx_seq_one_letter_code
_entity_poly.pdbx_strand_id
1 'polypeptide(L)'
;MPRGPTVVAGVDEPMMIHGMALTSRFLVLVLAPAFFGLPAAASGGSFIAWRPERATRVALVPRDGGPVRWAEDEAFWLWHTVNAYDSSGRPGESDGPDPTVTLDYVQWPRSALGDSERSGAGRAAGQGGRQRSGTSRDHRQPGPCGTPCSTTRTWSSRASTTV
;
A
#
# COMPACT_ATOMS: atom_id res chain seq x y z
N MET A 1 -33.58 -5.14 3.24
CA MET A 1 -32.78 -4.05 3.86
C MET A 1 -31.45 -3.96 3.14
N PRO A 2 -30.90 -2.76 2.90
CA PRO A 2 -29.55 -2.63 2.37
C PRO A 2 -28.55 -3.27 3.34
N ARG A 3 -27.53 -3.96 2.83
CA ARG A 3 -26.41 -4.38 3.67
C ARG A 3 -25.68 -3.13 4.19
N GLY A 4 -25.31 -3.15 5.46
CA GLY A 4 -24.44 -2.13 6.03
C GLY A 4 -23.03 -2.18 5.42
N PRO A 5 -22.18 -1.17 5.71
CA PRO A 5 -20.80 -1.15 5.23
C PRO A 5 -20.02 -2.39 5.67
N THR A 6 -19.19 -2.93 4.77
CA THR A 6 -18.24 -4.00 5.11
C THR A 6 -17.00 -3.40 5.76
N VAL A 7 -16.70 -3.81 6.99
CA VAL A 7 -15.48 -3.37 7.70
C VAL A 7 -14.26 -4.07 7.12
N VAL A 8 -13.23 -3.30 6.81
CA VAL A 8 -11.90 -3.81 6.46
C VAL A 8 -11.05 -3.85 7.74
N ALA A 9 -10.91 -5.03 8.34
CA ALA A 9 -10.22 -5.19 9.62
C ALA A 9 -8.74 -4.75 9.56
N GLY A 10 -8.27 -4.04 10.58
CA GLY A 10 -6.91 -3.50 10.66
C GLY A 10 -6.72 -2.14 9.97
N VAL A 11 -7.82 -1.44 9.66
CA VAL A 11 -7.86 -0.04 9.21
C VAL A 11 -8.51 0.78 10.30
N ASP A 12 -7.77 1.01 11.37
CA ASP A 12 -8.31 1.54 12.64
C ASP A 12 -8.11 3.06 12.78
N GLU A 13 -7.42 3.69 11.82
CA GLU A 13 -7.12 5.12 11.83
C GLU A 13 -7.57 5.78 10.53
N PRO A 14 -8.19 6.97 10.57
CA PRO A 14 -8.69 7.64 9.39
C PRO A 14 -7.55 8.06 8.45
N MET A 15 -7.60 7.55 7.21
CA MET A 15 -6.62 7.79 6.17
C MET A 15 -7.27 8.03 4.81
N MET A 16 -6.54 8.66 3.90
CA MET A 16 -6.99 8.89 2.54
C MET A 16 -6.74 7.65 1.68
N ILE A 17 -7.79 6.88 1.40
CA ILE A 17 -7.76 5.81 0.40
C ILE A 17 -8.12 6.42 -0.95
N HIS A 18 -7.11 6.76 -1.73
CA HIS A 18 -7.32 7.46 -3.01
C HIS A 18 -7.31 6.51 -4.22
N GLY A 19 -6.54 5.42 -4.14
CA GLY A 19 -6.44 4.41 -5.20
C GLY A 19 -7.24 3.16 -4.89
N MET A 20 -8.06 2.73 -5.84
CA MET A 20 -8.72 1.43 -5.81
C MET A 20 -8.84 0.81 -7.20
N ALA A 21 -8.79 -0.52 -7.26
CA ALA A 21 -9.00 -1.27 -8.50
C ALA A 21 -9.82 -2.54 -8.24
N LEU A 22 -10.32 -3.15 -9.32
CA LEU A 22 -11.13 -4.37 -9.26
C LEU A 22 -10.48 -5.45 -10.13
N THR A 23 -10.46 -6.68 -9.63
CA THR A 23 -10.23 -7.89 -10.41
C THR A 23 -11.52 -8.71 -10.50
N SER A 24 -11.48 -9.88 -11.14
CA SER A 24 -12.63 -10.79 -11.13
C SER A 24 -12.96 -11.29 -9.71
N ARG A 25 -11.96 -11.38 -8.84
CA ARG A 25 -12.09 -11.94 -7.48
C ARG A 25 -11.92 -10.93 -6.34
N PHE A 26 -11.23 -9.82 -6.55
CA PHE A 26 -10.85 -8.90 -5.47
C PHE A 26 -11.22 -7.45 -5.76
N LEU A 27 -11.63 -6.74 -4.71
CA LEU A 27 -11.44 -5.30 -4.60
C LEU A 27 -10.05 -5.06 -4.03
N VAL A 28 -9.26 -4.25 -4.72
CA VAL A 28 -7.89 -3.89 -4.34
C VAL A 28 -7.92 -2.47 -3.79
N LEU A 29 -7.59 -2.29 -2.52
CA LEU A 29 -7.45 -0.98 -1.90
C LEU A 29 -5.97 -0.71 -1.62
N VAL A 30 -5.46 0.45 -2.04
CA VAL A 30 -4.10 0.87 -1.74
C VAL A 30 -4.13 1.88 -0.61
N LEU A 31 -3.67 1.45 0.55
CA LEU A 31 -3.58 2.24 1.78
C LEU A 31 -2.17 2.83 1.84
N ALA A 32 -1.96 3.89 1.07
CA ALA A 32 -0.77 4.71 1.19
C ALA A 32 -0.79 5.44 2.55
N PRO A 33 0.38 5.71 3.17
CA PRO A 33 0.44 6.24 4.53
C PRO A 33 0.14 7.75 4.64
N ALA A 34 -1.03 8.17 4.15
CA ALA A 34 -1.56 9.52 4.19
C ALA A 34 -2.76 9.57 5.15
N PHE A 35 -2.51 10.03 6.37
CA PHE A 35 -3.49 10.06 7.46
C PHE A 35 -4.16 11.42 7.58
N PHE A 36 -5.39 11.48 8.07
CA PHE A 36 -6.07 12.75 8.33
C PHE A 36 -5.56 13.37 9.64
N GLY A 37 -4.86 14.50 9.52
CA GLY A 37 -4.25 15.24 10.64
C GLY A 37 -5.18 16.32 11.19
N LEU A 38 -6.36 15.95 11.69
CA LEU A 38 -7.36 16.93 12.15
C LEU A 38 -6.84 17.96 13.17
N PRO A 39 -6.02 17.57 14.19
CA PRO A 39 -5.45 18.55 15.12
C PRO A 39 -4.53 19.56 14.44
N ALA A 40 -3.67 19.09 13.54
CA ALA A 40 -2.75 19.95 12.79
C ALA A 40 -3.52 20.92 11.89
N ALA A 41 -4.54 20.44 11.19
CA ALA A 41 -5.43 21.25 10.36
C ALA A 41 -6.15 22.35 11.16
N ALA A 42 -6.64 22.02 12.36
CA ALA A 42 -7.29 22.98 13.25
C ALA A 42 -6.35 24.12 13.70
N SER A 43 -5.03 23.87 13.73
CA SER A 43 -4.00 24.87 14.00
C SER A 43 -3.39 25.53 12.74
N GLY A 44 -3.99 25.33 11.56
CA GLY A 44 -3.52 25.90 10.28
C GLY A 44 -2.42 25.10 9.57
N GLY A 45 -2.12 23.88 10.03
CA GLY A 45 -1.22 22.93 9.37
C GLY A 45 -1.91 22.11 8.28
N SER A 46 -1.19 21.15 7.69
CA SER A 46 -1.75 20.28 6.65
C SER A 46 -2.87 19.38 7.18
N PHE A 47 -3.91 19.19 6.37
CA PHE A 47 -4.97 18.21 6.61
C PHE A 47 -4.49 16.76 6.45
N ILE A 48 -3.40 16.56 5.72
CA ILE A 48 -2.81 15.25 5.45
C ILE A 48 -1.47 15.14 6.15
N ALA A 49 -1.31 14.11 6.97
CA ALA A 49 -0.05 13.74 7.58
C ALA A 49 0.56 12.56 6.79
N TRP A 50 1.73 12.77 6.18
CA TRP A 50 2.48 11.72 5.50
C TRP A 50 3.38 10.97 6.49
N ARG A 51 3.18 9.65 6.64
CA ARG A 51 3.83 8.81 7.68
C ARG A 51 4.55 7.59 7.08
N PRO A 52 5.66 7.78 6.33
CA PRO A 52 6.29 6.72 5.54
C PRO A 52 6.76 5.50 6.35
N GLU A 53 7.01 5.66 7.65
CA GLU A 53 7.32 4.59 8.60
C GLU A 53 6.19 3.56 8.75
N ARG A 54 4.96 3.88 8.30
CA ARG A 54 3.80 2.98 8.33
C ARG A 54 3.67 2.09 7.10
N ALA A 55 4.59 2.17 6.13
CA ALA A 55 4.58 1.45 4.87
C ALA A 55 3.31 1.71 4.02
N THR A 56 3.31 1.27 2.75
CA THR A 56 2.06 1.19 1.97
C THR A 56 1.50 -0.21 2.13
N ARG A 57 0.22 -0.31 2.50
CA ARG A 57 -0.49 -1.58 2.65
C ARG A 57 -1.48 -1.76 1.51
N VAL A 58 -1.61 -2.98 1.00
CA VAL A 58 -2.58 -3.32 -0.05
C VAL A 58 -3.57 -4.32 0.53
N ALA A 59 -4.84 -3.93 0.56
CA ALA A 59 -5.93 -4.80 0.98
C ALA A 59 -6.53 -5.47 -0.26
N LEU A 60 -6.48 -6.80 -0.30
CA LEU A 60 -7.19 -7.63 -1.27
C LEU A 60 -8.47 -8.13 -0.60
N VAL A 61 -9.56 -7.43 -0.85
CA VAL A 61 -10.90 -7.74 -0.29
C VAL A 61 -11.60 -8.72 -1.22
N PRO A 62 -11.84 -9.98 -0.82
CA PRO A 62 -12.53 -10.95 -1.65
C PRO A 62 -13.97 -10.52 -1.95
N ARG A 63 -14.36 -10.60 -3.22
CA ARG A 63 -15.71 -10.21 -3.67
C ARG A 63 -16.78 -11.24 -3.30
N ASP A 64 -16.38 -12.45 -2.95
CA ASP A 64 -17.23 -13.52 -2.45
C ASP A 64 -17.55 -13.38 -0.94
N GLY A 65 -16.98 -12.38 -0.27
CA GLY A 65 -17.18 -12.14 1.16
C GLY A 65 -16.20 -12.89 2.07
N GLY A 66 -15.17 -13.53 1.51
CA GLY A 66 -14.07 -14.10 2.28
C GLY A 66 -13.25 -13.07 3.09
N PRO A 67 -12.32 -13.53 3.93
CA PRO A 67 -11.49 -12.65 4.75
C PRO A 67 -10.53 -11.81 3.90
N VAL A 68 -10.33 -10.55 4.29
CA VAL A 68 -9.37 -9.63 3.66
C VAL A 68 -7.95 -10.19 3.76
N ARG A 69 -7.24 -10.18 2.63
CA ARG A 69 -5.82 -10.56 2.54
C ARG A 69 -4.97 -9.29 2.43
N TRP A 70 -3.80 -9.30 3.04
CA TRP A 70 -2.93 -8.12 3.13
C TRP A 70 -1.58 -8.36 2.48
N ALA A 71 -1.08 -7.35 1.78
CA ALA A 71 0.30 -7.22 1.36
C ALA A 71 0.87 -5.88 1.83
N GLU A 72 2.19 -5.79 1.96
CA GLU A 72 2.89 -4.57 2.37
C GLU A 72 4.04 -4.27 1.40
N ASP A 73 4.36 -2.99 1.28
CA ASP A 73 5.45 -2.48 0.45
C ASP A 73 6.13 -1.27 1.10
N GLU A 74 7.26 -0.84 0.52
CA GLU A 74 7.84 0.45 0.86
C GLU A 74 6.80 1.58 0.72
N ALA A 75 6.94 2.64 1.52
CA ALA A 75 5.99 3.74 1.45
C ALA A 75 6.05 4.42 0.08
N PHE A 76 4.91 4.43 -0.60
CA PHE A 76 4.71 5.14 -1.86
C PHE A 76 3.31 5.76 -1.88
N TRP A 77 3.18 6.84 -2.63
CA TRP A 77 1.91 7.46 -2.95
C TRP A 77 1.50 7.06 -4.37
N LEU A 78 0.21 6.83 -4.58
CA LEU A 78 -0.37 6.76 -5.91
C LEU A 78 -1.60 7.66 -5.96
N TRP A 79 -1.79 8.32 -7.10
CA TRP A 79 -3.04 9.00 -7.41
C TRP A 79 -4.01 7.99 -8.02
N HIS A 80 -3.84 7.67 -9.29
CA HIS A 80 -4.75 6.77 -9.98
C HIS A 80 -4.12 5.41 -10.25
N THR A 81 -4.90 4.36 -10.03
CA THR A 81 -4.66 3.04 -10.59
C THR A 81 -5.07 3.03 -12.06
N VAL A 82 -4.31 2.34 -12.90
CA VAL A 82 -4.64 2.15 -14.32
C VAL A 82 -5.55 0.93 -14.48
N ASN A 83 -5.12 -0.23 -13.99
CA ASN A 83 -5.88 -1.48 -14.07
C ASN A 83 -5.44 -2.48 -13.00
N ALA A 84 -6.29 -3.48 -12.70
CA ALA A 84 -5.90 -4.66 -11.94
C ALA A 84 -6.47 -5.93 -12.57
N TYR A 85 -5.75 -7.05 -12.46
CA TYR A 85 -6.22 -8.34 -12.94
C TYR A 85 -5.68 -9.50 -12.10
N ASP A 86 -6.42 -10.60 -12.12
CA ASP A 86 -5.98 -11.86 -11.52
C ASP A 86 -4.86 -12.44 -12.38
N SER A 87 -3.71 -12.68 -11.76
CA SER A 87 -2.57 -13.28 -12.43
C SER A 87 -2.49 -14.76 -12.09
N SER A 88 -2.27 -15.60 -13.10
CA SER A 88 -1.92 -17.00 -12.94
C SER A 88 -0.46 -17.20 -12.54
N GLY A 89 0.25 -16.11 -12.17
CA GLY A 89 1.71 -15.96 -12.19
C GLY A 89 2.34 -16.32 -13.54
N ARG A 90 3.63 -16.02 -13.70
CA ARG A 90 4.37 -16.40 -14.92
C ARG A 90 4.58 -17.92 -14.97
N PRO A 91 4.79 -18.52 -16.15
CA PRO A 91 5.29 -19.90 -16.25
C PRO A 91 6.58 -20.04 -15.42
N GLY A 92 6.57 -20.92 -14.41
CA GLY A 92 7.70 -21.14 -13.50
C GLY A 92 7.78 -20.22 -12.27
N GLU A 93 6.81 -19.31 -12.06
CA GLU A 93 6.72 -18.43 -10.88
C GLU A 93 5.41 -18.65 -10.09
N SER A 94 4.54 -19.52 -10.62
CA SER A 94 3.17 -19.78 -10.18
C SER A 94 2.96 -21.19 -9.63
N ASP A 95 3.96 -21.77 -8.98
CA ASP A 95 3.80 -23.08 -8.33
C ASP A 95 3.14 -22.95 -6.93
N GLY A 96 2.69 -21.76 -6.56
CA GLY A 96 1.97 -21.51 -5.32
C GLY A 96 0.45 -21.63 -5.50
N PRO A 97 -0.29 -22.27 -4.57
CA PRO A 97 -1.75 -22.41 -4.65
C PRO A 97 -2.51 -21.08 -4.46
N ASP A 98 -1.81 -20.00 -4.13
CA ASP A 98 -2.42 -18.74 -3.73
C ASP A 98 -2.74 -17.81 -4.92
N PRO A 99 -3.91 -17.15 -4.89
CA PRO A 99 -4.27 -16.16 -5.89
C PRO A 99 -3.28 -14.98 -5.91
N THR A 100 -2.75 -14.65 -7.08
CA THR A 100 -1.95 -13.44 -7.29
C THR A 100 -2.76 -12.36 -8.00
N VAL A 101 -2.52 -11.10 -7.64
CA VAL A 101 -3.13 -9.92 -8.27
C VAL A 101 -2.03 -9.03 -8.80
N THR A 102 -2.16 -8.61 -10.06
CA THR A 102 -1.32 -7.58 -10.66
C THR A 102 -2.07 -6.26 -10.71
N LEU A 103 -1.38 -5.18 -10.32
CA LEU A 103 -1.89 -3.80 -10.35
C LEU A 103 -0.93 -2.94 -11.18
N ASP A 104 -1.51 -2.20 -12.11
CA ASP A 104 -0.82 -1.20 -12.92
C ASP A 104 -1.16 0.19 -12.38
N TYR A 105 -0.14 0.99 -12.08
CA TYR A 105 -0.32 2.32 -11.48
C TYR A 105 0.89 3.23 -11.75
N VAL A 106 0.71 4.52 -11.49
CA VAL A 106 1.83 5.47 -11.41
C VAL A 106 2.13 5.69 -9.94
N GLN A 107 3.41 5.57 -9.57
CA GLN A 107 3.85 5.71 -8.19
C GLN A 107 4.73 6.95 -7.99
N TRP A 108 4.60 7.55 -6.82
CA TRP A 108 5.44 8.64 -6.31
C TRP A 108 6.10 8.19 -5.00
N PRO A 109 7.36 8.57 -4.73
CA PRO A 109 8.07 8.17 -3.51
C PRO A 109 7.52 8.82 -2.22
N ARG A 110 6.66 9.84 -2.35
CA ARG A 110 6.02 10.54 -1.24
C ARG A 110 4.72 11.18 -1.71
N SER A 111 3.80 11.42 -0.77
CA SER A 111 2.67 12.29 -1.04
C SER A 111 3.12 13.75 -1.21
N ALA A 112 2.46 14.48 -2.11
CA ALA A 112 2.63 15.92 -2.27
C ALA A 112 1.67 16.73 -1.39
N LEU A 113 0.67 16.07 -0.76
CA LEU A 113 -0.37 16.72 0.03
C LEU A 113 0.00 16.90 1.51
N GLY A 114 0.91 16.08 2.02
CA GLY A 114 1.22 16.04 3.44
C GLY A 114 2.62 16.56 3.75
N ASP A 115 2.71 17.31 4.84
CA ASP A 115 3.99 17.52 5.50
C ASP A 115 4.38 16.21 6.18
N SER A 116 5.65 15.81 6.04
CA SER A 116 6.22 14.87 7.00
C SER A 116 6.27 15.58 8.34
N GLU A 117 5.67 15.00 9.38
CA GLU A 117 5.96 15.40 10.77
C GLU A 117 7.48 15.53 10.90
N ARG A 118 7.96 16.77 11.13
CA ARG A 118 9.39 17.03 11.24
C ARG A 118 9.82 16.51 12.60
N SER A 119 10.15 15.21 12.69
CA SER A 119 10.68 14.60 13.91
C SER A 119 11.88 15.41 14.39
N GLY A 120 11.77 15.96 15.59
CA GLY A 120 12.83 16.73 16.23
C GLY A 120 14.16 15.98 16.22
N ALA A 121 15.23 16.70 15.89
CA ALA A 121 16.57 16.17 15.77
C ALA A 121 17.04 15.46 17.06
N GLY A 122 17.47 14.22 16.92
CA GLY A 122 18.26 13.47 17.88
C GLY A 122 19.11 12.45 17.15
N ARG A 123 20.39 12.78 16.92
CA ARG A 123 21.39 11.87 16.34
C ARG A 123 21.64 10.70 17.30
N ALA A 124 21.43 9.47 16.84
CA ALA A 124 22.26 8.33 17.25
C ALA A 124 22.14 7.18 16.25
N ALA A 125 23.28 6.78 15.70
CA ALA A 125 23.45 5.66 14.80
C ALA A 125 23.23 4.32 15.52
N GLY A 126 22.66 3.36 14.80
CA GLY A 126 22.53 1.97 15.25
C GLY A 126 22.08 1.11 14.07
N GLN A 127 23.02 0.70 13.24
CA GLN A 127 22.77 -0.26 12.15
C GLN A 127 22.50 -1.63 12.76
N GLY A 128 21.30 -2.15 12.54
CA GLY A 128 20.86 -3.47 12.97
C GLY A 128 19.72 -3.96 12.08
N GLY A 129 20.01 -4.14 10.78
CA GLY A 129 19.04 -4.60 9.80
C GLY A 129 18.66 -6.06 10.01
N ARG A 130 17.50 -6.31 10.64
CA ARG A 130 16.80 -7.60 10.56
C ARG A 130 16.28 -7.79 9.14
N GLN A 131 16.73 -8.84 8.47
CA GLN A 131 16.18 -9.28 7.18
C GLN A 131 14.72 -9.73 7.39
N ARG A 132 13.79 -9.11 6.66
CA ARG A 132 12.37 -9.50 6.65
C ARG A 132 12.03 -10.09 5.27
N SER A 133 11.50 -11.30 5.32
CA SER A 133 11.19 -12.16 4.19
C SER A 133 9.84 -11.77 3.56
N GLY A 134 9.90 -11.06 2.43
CA GLY A 134 8.83 -10.92 1.47
C GLY A 134 9.46 -10.73 0.10
N THR A 135 9.18 -11.62 -0.86
CA THR A 135 9.74 -11.50 -2.21
C THR A 135 8.83 -10.60 -3.04
N SER A 136 8.99 -9.28 -2.92
CA SER A 136 8.60 -8.36 -3.99
C SER A 136 9.73 -8.38 -5.03
N ARG A 137 9.41 -8.66 -6.29
CA ARG A 137 10.33 -8.41 -7.41
C ARG A 137 9.77 -7.25 -8.22
N ASP A 138 10.32 -6.09 -7.93
CA ASP A 138 10.09 -4.83 -8.62
C ASP A 138 10.83 -4.88 -9.97
N HIS A 139 10.11 -4.80 -11.10
CA HIS A 139 10.73 -4.48 -12.38
C HIS A 139 10.91 -2.96 -12.46
N ARG A 140 11.79 -2.44 -11.59
CA ARG A 140 12.12 -1.03 -11.46
C ARG A 140 13.15 -0.63 -12.51
N GLN A 141 12.88 0.43 -13.24
CA GLN A 141 13.93 1.31 -13.75
C GLN A 141 14.03 2.46 -12.72
N PRO A 142 15.13 2.59 -11.95
CA PRO A 142 15.24 3.66 -10.97
C PRO A 142 15.33 5.02 -11.70
N GLY A 143 14.23 5.77 -11.68
CA GLY A 143 14.20 7.17 -12.08
C GLY A 143 14.82 8.08 -11.01
N PRO A 144 15.24 9.31 -11.37
CA PRO A 144 15.81 10.26 -10.41
C PRO A 144 14.83 10.60 -9.27
N CYS A 145 15.39 10.94 -8.12
CA CYS A 145 14.65 11.27 -6.90
C CYS A 145 13.53 12.29 -7.18
N GLY A 146 12.28 11.91 -6.91
CA GLY A 146 11.11 12.81 -7.04
C GLY A 146 10.30 12.67 -8.33
N THR A 147 10.74 11.87 -9.31
CA THR A 147 9.98 11.65 -10.55
C THR A 147 8.99 10.50 -10.40
N PRO A 148 7.72 10.66 -10.82
CA PRO A 148 6.79 9.53 -10.88
C PRO A 148 7.28 8.47 -11.85
N CYS A 149 7.05 7.20 -11.51
CA CYS A 149 7.35 6.07 -12.38
C CYS A 149 6.08 5.30 -12.68
N SER A 150 5.86 4.91 -13.94
CA SER A 150 4.90 3.89 -14.29
C SER A 150 5.37 2.55 -13.73
N THR A 151 4.54 1.88 -12.95
CA THR A 151 4.91 0.66 -12.23
C THR A 151 3.81 -0.38 -12.35
N THR A 152 4.22 -1.60 -12.66
CA THR A 152 3.38 -2.79 -12.56
C THR A 152 3.88 -3.61 -11.40
N ARG A 153 3.01 -3.90 -10.42
CA ARG A 153 3.38 -4.71 -9.27
C ARG A 153 2.41 -5.87 -9.08
N THR A 154 2.98 -7.01 -8.72
CA THR A 154 2.23 -8.22 -8.41
C THR A 154 2.40 -8.54 -6.93
N TRP A 155 1.29 -8.70 -6.22
CA TRP A 155 1.30 -9.18 -4.84
C TRP A 155 0.65 -10.56 -4.77
N SER A 156 1.29 -11.47 -4.02
CA SER A 156 0.69 -12.74 -3.63
C SER A 156 -0.03 -12.58 -2.30
N SER A 157 -1.19 -13.19 -2.15
CA SER A 157 -1.99 -13.12 -0.92
C SER A 157 -1.45 -13.89 0.29
N ARG A 158 -0.16 -14.23 0.33
CA ARG A 158 0.41 -14.92 1.50
C ARG A 158 0.27 -14.02 2.71
N ALA A 159 -0.46 -14.49 3.72
CA ALA A 159 -0.47 -13.84 5.02
C ALA A 159 0.97 -13.77 5.54
N SER A 160 1.44 -12.58 5.88
CA SER A 160 2.70 -12.41 6.59
C SER A 160 2.48 -12.83 8.04
N THR A 161 2.54 -14.14 8.32
CA THR A 161 2.51 -14.64 9.69
C THR A 161 3.90 -14.40 10.29
N THR A 162 4.05 -13.32 11.06
CA THR A 162 5.23 -13.17 11.94
C THR A 162 4.82 -13.67 13.32
N VAL A 163 5.43 -14.77 13.78
CA VAL A 163 5.49 -15.21 15.18
C VAL A 163 6.53 -14.37 15.92
#